data_AF-M2TR08-F1
#
_entry.id   AF-M2TR08-F1
#
_cell.length_a   1.000
_cell.length_b   1.000
_cell.length_c   1.000
_cell.angle_alpha   90.00
_cell.angle_beta   90.00
_cell.angle_gamma   90.00
#
_symmetry.space_group_name_H-M   'P 1'
#
loop_
_entity.id
_entity.type
_entity.pdbx_description
1 polymer ?
#
loop_
_entity_poly.entity_id
_entity_poly.type
_entity_poly.pdbx_seq_one_letter_code
_entity_poly.pdbx_strand_id
1 'polypeptide(L)'
;MSLVRGTRPYLEKIVHQINGSYEGGWYDASAVMTRRLIETLIIELFEARGIADRIKNGGGDFLYLGDLISKLLAENTWNLSRNAKAALPRLKDVGDKSAHSRYFVAHRQDIDKLIPDLRVVIQELITLAGLK
;
A
#
# COMPACT_ATOMS: atom_id res chain seq x y z
N MET A 1 3.72 13.53 -13.69
CA MET A 1 4.00 13.92 -12.28
C MET A 1 3.70 12.74 -11.38
N SER A 2 4.45 12.55 -10.29
CA SER A 2 4.19 11.49 -9.30
C SER A 2 2.87 11.73 -8.55
N LEU A 3 2.10 10.67 -8.28
CA LEU A 3 0.81 10.73 -7.59
C LEU A 3 0.93 11.35 -6.19
N VAL A 4 2.00 11.00 -5.47
CA VAL A 4 2.25 11.46 -4.09
C VAL A 4 2.91 12.83 -3.99
N ARG A 5 3.29 13.45 -5.11
CA ARG A 5 3.98 14.76 -5.07
C ARG A 5 3.05 15.82 -4.50
N GLY A 6 3.54 16.55 -3.49
CA GLY A 6 2.79 17.59 -2.77
C GLY A 6 1.86 17.04 -1.68
N THR A 7 2.00 15.76 -1.32
CA THR A 7 1.25 15.16 -0.20
C THR A 7 2.05 15.28 1.10
N ARG A 8 2.47 14.18 1.71
CA ARG A 8 3.30 14.15 2.92
C ARG A 8 4.75 13.78 2.57
N PRO A 9 5.76 14.42 3.18
CA PRO A 9 7.17 14.17 2.84
C PRO A 9 7.62 12.71 2.95
N TYR A 10 7.07 11.93 3.88
CA TYR A 10 7.41 10.51 3.99
C TYR A 10 6.78 9.64 2.91
N LEU A 11 5.58 9.97 2.40
CA LEU A 11 4.98 9.26 1.27
C LEU A 11 5.82 9.45 0.02
N GLU A 12 6.31 10.68 -0.20
CA GLU A 12 7.24 10.98 -1.30
C GLU A 12 8.56 10.20 -1.16
N LYS A 13 9.12 10.15 0.05
CA LYS A 13 10.34 9.35 0.33
C LYS A 13 10.12 7.86 0.10
N ILE A 14 9.00 7.30 0.54
CA ILE A 14 8.66 5.88 0.34
C ILE A 14 8.56 5.58 -1.17
N VAL A 15 7.85 6.41 -1.94
CA VAL A 15 7.77 6.23 -3.41
C VAL A 15 9.13 6.37 -4.08
N HIS A 16 9.99 7.28 -3.61
CA HIS A 16 11.35 7.38 -4.10
C HIS A 16 12.16 6.11 -3.83
N GLN A 17 12.01 5.50 -2.66
CA GLN A 17 12.63 4.22 -2.31
C GLN A 17 12.10 3.05 -3.17
N ILE A 18 10.79 3.01 -3.45
CA ILE A 18 10.20 2.03 -4.39
C ILE A 18 10.85 2.16 -5.76
N ASN A 19 10.90 3.39 -6.30
CA ASN A 19 11.46 3.61 -7.63
C ASN A 19 12.96 3.28 -7.69
N GLY A 20 13.74 3.70 -6.69
CA GLY A 20 15.18 3.41 -6.65
C GLY A 20 15.48 1.91 -6.52
N SER A 21 14.70 1.17 -5.73
CA SER A 21 14.86 -0.28 -5.63
C SER A 21 14.44 -1.01 -6.91
N TYR A 22 13.36 -0.56 -7.57
CA TYR A 22 12.99 -1.10 -8.89
C TYR A 22 14.06 -0.82 -9.96
N GLU A 23 14.53 0.42 -10.08
CA GLU A 23 15.56 0.82 -11.04
C GLU A 23 16.89 0.11 -10.79
N GLY A 24 17.24 -0.13 -9.53
CA GLY A 24 18.43 -0.88 -9.12
C GLY A 24 18.31 -2.41 -9.27
N GLY A 25 17.16 -2.92 -9.68
CA GLY A 25 16.91 -4.37 -9.83
C GLY A 25 16.70 -5.13 -8.52
N TRP A 26 16.48 -4.43 -7.40
CA TRP A 26 16.18 -5.01 -6.08
C TRP A 26 14.68 -5.22 -5.92
N TYR A 27 14.12 -6.16 -6.68
CA TYR A 27 12.67 -6.31 -6.81
C TYR A 27 11.98 -6.73 -5.51
N ASP A 28 12.61 -7.57 -4.67
CA ASP A 28 12.06 -7.90 -3.35
C ASP A 28 11.96 -6.64 -2.47
N ALA A 29 13.01 -5.80 -2.48
CA ALA A 29 13.00 -4.53 -1.76
C ALA A 29 11.91 -3.58 -2.31
N SER A 30 11.72 -3.55 -3.63
CA SER A 30 10.64 -2.78 -4.28
C SER A 30 9.26 -3.26 -3.82
N ALA A 31 9.05 -4.57 -3.74
CA ALA A 31 7.80 -5.16 -3.25
C ALA A 31 7.56 -4.88 -1.76
N VAL A 32 8.60 -4.97 -0.92
CA VAL A 32 8.51 -4.65 0.52
C VAL A 32 8.21 -3.17 0.73
N MET A 33 8.85 -2.27 -0.02
CA MET A 33 8.57 -0.84 0.06
C MET A 33 7.17 -0.50 -0.46
N THR A 34 6.68 -1.23 -1.46
CA THR A 34 5.30 -1.15 -1.94
C THR A 34 4.31 -1.56 -0.85
N ARG A 35 4.56 -2.67 -0.15
CA ARG A 35 3.77 -3.12 1.01
C ARG A 35 3.67 -2.02 2.07
N ARG A 36 4.82 -1.41 2.42
CA ARG A 36 4.88 -0.29 3.37
C ARG A 36 4.08 0.92 2.92
N LEU A 37 4.12 1.28 1.63
CA LEU A 37 3.34 2.40 1.10
C LEU A 37 1.84 2.17 1.26
N ILE A 38 1.36 0.98 0.89
CA ILE A 38 -0.07 0.63 0.99
C ILE A 38 -0.51 0.65 2.45
N GLU A 39 0.26 0.04 3.34
CA GLU A 39 0.01 0.06 4.79
C GLU A 39 -0.13 1.50 5.31
N THR A 40 0.83 2.37 4.94
CA THR A 40 0.83 3.78 5.34
C THR A 40 -0.41 4.51 4.80
N LEU A 41 -0.76 4.33 3.53
CA LEU A 41 -1.91 5.00 2.91
C LEU A 41 -3.26 4.54 3.49
N ILE A 42 -3.37 3.27 3.93
CA ILE A 42 -4.57 2.81 4.63
C ILE A 42 -4.67 3.49 5.98
N ILE A 43 -3.58 3.56 6.74
CA ILE A 43 -3.55 4.26 8.04
C ILE A 43 -3.94 5.74 7.86
N GLU A 44 -3.35 6.43 6.87
CA GLU A 44 -3.69 7.82 6.52
C GLU A 44 -5.18 8.02 6.28
N LEU A 45 -5.82 7.10 5.54
CA LEU A 45 -7.24 7.18 5.26
C LEU A 45 -8.07 7.04 6.54
N PHE A 46 -7.76 6.06 7.38
CA PHE A 46 -8.50 5.86 8.64
C PHE A 46 -8.29 7.03 9.62
N GLU A 47 -7.10 7.60 9.69
CA GLU A 47 -6.79 8.78 10.49
C GLU A 47 -7.52 10.02 9.97
N ALA A 48 -7.47 10.29 8.66
CA ALA A 48 -8.16 11.43 8.04
C ALA A 48 -9.68 11.37 8.23
N ARG A 49 -10.24 10.17 8.42
CA ARG A 49 -11.66 9.94 8.67
C ARG A 49 -12.03 9.90 10.17
N GLY A 50 -11.06 10.07 11.07
CA GLY A 50 -11.28 10.07 12.51
C GLY A 50 -11.70 8.70 13.07
N ILE A 51 -11.37 7.60 12.39
CA ILE A 51 -11.78 6.24 12.76
C ILE A 51 -10.58 5.28 12.93
N ALA A 52 -9.39 5.82 13.21
CA ALA A 52 -8.14 5.08 13.37
C ALA A 52 -8.22 3.96 14.44
N ASP A 53 -9.05 4.11 15.47
CA ASP A 53 -9.17 3.08 16.51
C ASP A 53 -9.79 1.77 15.99
N ARG A 54 -10.47 1.78 14.84
CA ARG A 54 -11.00 0.57 14.20
C ARG A 54 -9.92 -0.35 13.62
N ILE A 55 -8.71 0.18 13.44
CA ILE A 55 -7.56 -0.50 12.85
C ILE A 55 -6.38 -0.63 13.82
N LYS A 56 -6.65 -0.50 15.12
CA LYS A 56 -5.68 -0.78 16.18
C LYS A 56 -6.02 -2.08 16.91
N ASN A 57 -5.01 -2.75 17.43
CA ASN A 57 -5.18 -3.90 18.31
C ASN A 57 -5.49 -3.44 19.75
N GLY A 58 -5.71 -4.39 20.67
CA GLY A 58 -6.00 -4.08 22.08
C GLY A 58 -4.86 -3.37 22.83
N GLY A 59 -3.64 -3.37 22.29
CA GLY A 59 -2.48 -2.64 22.82
C GLY A 59 -2.33 -1.22 22.27
N GLY A 60 -3.16 -0.82 21.30
CA GLY A 60 -3.09 0.49 20.65
C GLY A 60 -2.20 0.58 19.42
N ASP A 61 -1.52 -0.52 19.05
CA ASP A 61 -0.72 -0.57 17.81
C ASP A 61 -1.61 -0.81 16.59
N PHE A 62 -1.22 -0.26 15.44
CA PHE A 62 -1.89 -0.55 14.18
C PHE A 62 -1.78 -2.03 13.79
N LEU A 63 -2.84 -2.55 13.18
CA LEU A 63 -2.89 -3.93 12.69
C LEU A 63 -1.91 -4.15 11.53
N TYR A 64 -1.57 -5.40 11.25
CA TYR A 64 -0.77 -5.75 10.07
C TYR A 64 -1.55 -5.57 8.77
N LEU A 65 -0.85 -5.38 7.64
CA LEU A 65 -1.44 -5.10 6.33
C LEU A 65 -2.64 -5.98 5.95
N GLY A 66 -2.61 -7.28 6.26
CA GLY A 66 -3.74 -8.18 5.95
C GLY A 66 -5.04 -7.79 6.65
N ASP A 67 -4.95 -7.48 7.94
CA ASP A 67 -6.09 -7.03 8.73
C ASP A 67 -6.50 -5.60 8.36
N LEU A 68 -5.54 -4.73 8.06
CA LEU A 68 -5.81 -3.39 7.53
C LEU A 68 -6.60 -3.42 6.23
N ILE A 69 -6.22 -4.28 5.28
CA ILE A 69 -6.98 -4.47 4.03
C ILE A 69 -8.38 -4.98 4.34
N SER A 70 -8.51 -5.94 5.27
CA SER A 70 -9.81 -6.49 5.64
C SER A 70 -10.74 -5.41 6.23
N LYS A 71 -10.22 -4.55 7.12
CA LYS A 71 -10.95 -3.40 7.67
C LYS A 71 -11.29 -2.36 6.61
N LEU A 72 -10.35 -2.04 5.72
CA LEU A 72 -10.54 -1.11 4.62
C LEU A 72 -11.69 -1.54 3.69
N LEU A 73 -11.76 -2.82 3.35
CA LEU A 73 -12.76 -3.37 2.43
C LEU A 73 -14.16 -3.49 3.06
N ALA A 74 -14.23 -3.67 4.38
CA ALA A 74 -15.48 -3.79 5.14
C ALA A 74 -16.09 -2.43 5.54
N GLU A 75 -15.33 -1.35 5.42
CA GLU A 75 -15.77 -0.02 5.81
C GLU A 75 -16.71 0.59 4.77
N ASN A 76 -17.81 1.19 5.24
CA ASN A 76 -18.89 1.70 4.39
C ASN A 76 -18.87 3.23 4.26
N THR A 77 -17.97 3.92 4.95
CA THR A 77 -17.83 5.39 4.88
C THR A 77 -17.09 5.88 3.63
N TRP A 78 -16.53 4.97 2.83
CA TRP A 78 -15.96 5.24 1.52
C TRP A 78 -16.36 4.17 0.52
N ASN A 79 -16.15 4.44 -0.77
CA ASN A 79 -16.39 3.47 -1.82
C ASN A 79 -15.14 3.28 -2.67
N LEU A 80 -14.46 2.15 -2.47
CA LEU A 80 -13.36 1.72 -3.33
C LEU A 80 -13.89 1.10 -4.62
N SER A 81 -13.20 1.36 -5.73
CA SER A 81 -13.54 0.74 -7.01
C SER A 81 -13.36 -0.78 -6.95
N ARG A 82 -14.07 -1.51 -7.82
CA ARG A 82 -13.90 -2.96 -7.96
C ARG A 82 -12.44 -3.34 -8.27
N ASN A 83 -11.73 -2.50 -9.01
CA ASN A 83 -10.34 -2.73 -9.37
C ASN A 83 -9.41 -2.59 -8.17
N ALA A 84 -9.57 -1.54 -7.36
CA ALA A 84 -8.81 -1.37 -6.12
C ALA A 84 -9.05 -2.54 -5.15
N LYS A 85 -10.32 -2.93 -4.98
CA LYS A 85 -10.71 -4.08 -4.13
C LYS A 85 -10.03 -5.38 -4.57
N ALA A 86 -9.94 -5.63 -5.89
CA ALA A 86 -9.28 -6.81 -6.44
C ALA A 86 -7.74 -6.74 -6.42
N ALA A 87 -7.17 -5.52 -6.49
CA ALA A 87 -5.73 -5.28 -6.52
C ALA A 87 -5.06 -5.49 -5.15
N LEU A 88 -5.70 -5.02 -4.07
CA LEU A 88 -5.12 -5.05 -2.71
C LEU A 88 -4.60 -6.45 -2.28
N PRO A 89 -5.34 -7.56 -2.47
CA PRO A 89 -4.82 -8.89 -2.15
C PRO A 89 -3.59 -9.29 -2.95
N ARG A 90 -3.49 -8.91 -4.24
CA ARG A 90 -2.33 -9.24 -5.09
C ARG A 90 -1.09 -8.47 -4.67
N LEU A 91 -1.25 -7.18 -4.39
CA LEU A 91 -0.18 -6.33 -3.90
C LEU A 91 0.37 -6.84 -2.56
N LYS A 92 -0.52 -7.27 -1.66
CA LYS A 92 -0.15 -7.92 -0.39
C LYS A 92 0.61 -9.22 -0.64
N ASP A 93 0.11 -10.10 -1.51
CA ASP A 93 0.71 -11.43 -1.75
C ASP A 93 2.17 -11.32 -2.21
N VAL A 94 2.48 -10.48 -3.20
CA VAL A 94 3.86 -10.29 -3.67
C VAL A 94 4.73 -9.64 -2.60
N GLY A 95 4.21 -8.66 -1.87
CA GLY A 95 4.91 -8.01 -0.76
C GLY A 95 5.28 -8.99 0.37
N ASP A 96 4.32 -9.83 0.80
CA ASP A 96 4.54 -10.81 1.86
C ASP A 96 5.49 -11.94 1.41
N LYS A 97 5.37 -12.40 0.17
CA LYS A 97 6.32 -13.38 -0.40
C LYS A 97 7.74 -12.82 -0.41
N SER A 98 7.92 -11.58 -0.87
CA SER A 98 9.23 -10.91 -0.90
C SER A 98 9.80 -10.66 0.50
N ALA A 99 8.94 -10.45 1.50
CA ALA A 99 9.37 -10.17 2.87
C ALA A 99 9.71 -11.44 3.69
N HIS A 100 9.00 -12.55 3.44
CA HIS A 100 8.94 -13.65 4.40
C HIS A 100 9.21 -15.03 3.80
N SER A 101 9.14 -15.19 2.48
CA SER A 101 9.38 -16.49 1.85
C SER A 101 10.87 -16.75 1.69
N ARG A 102 11.33 -17.93 2.14
CA ARG A 102 12.70 -18.41 1.92
C ARG A 102 12.99 -18.85 0.47
N TYR A 103 11.95 -19.05 -0.35
CA TYR A 103 12.06 -19.62 -1.68
C TYR A 103 11.62 -18.67 -2.80
N PHE A 104 10.94 -17.58 -2.44
CA PHE A 104 10.52 -16.59 -3.41
C PHE A 104 11.58 -15.49 -3.47
N VAL A 105 11.97 -15.15 -4.70
CA VAL A 105 12.80 -13.99 -5.01
C VAL A 105 12.09 -13.29 -6.15
N ALA A 106 11.65 -12.06 -5.92
CA ALA A 106 10.92 -11.30 -6.92
C ALA A 106 11.80 -11.03 -8.14
N HIS A 107 11.22 -11.15 -9.32
CA HIS A 107 11.83 -10.72 -10.56
C HIS A 107 11.10 -9.49 -11.09
N ARG A 108 11.71 -8.82 -12.08
CA ARG A 108 11.13 -7.62 -12.70
C ARG A 108 9.67 -7.79 -13.10
N GLN A 109 9.35 -8.92 -13.73
CA GLN A 109 8.00 -9.20 -14.22
C GLN A 109 6.97 -9.30 -13.10
N ASP A 110 7.38 -9.71 -11.90
CA ASP A 110 6.49 -9.76 -10.74
C ASP A 110 6.09 -8.35 -10.32
N ILE A 111 7.01 -7.39 -10.39
CA ILE A 111 6.73 -5.97 -10.08
C ILE A 111 5.99 -5.29 -11.23
N ASP A 112 6.39 -5.52 -12.47
CA ASP A 112 5.77 -4.90 -13.66
C ASP A 112 4.28 -5.18 -13.74
N LYS A 113 3.87 -6.41 -13.40
CA LYS A 113 2.45 -6.81 -13.37
C LYS A 113 1.63 -6.07 -12.30
N LEU A 114 2.28 -5.53 -11.27
CA LEU A 114 1.60 -4.79 -10.18
C LEU A 114 1.50 -3.28 -10.46
N ILE A 115 2.24 -2.73 -11.42
CA ILE A 115 2.26 -1.28 -11.68
C ILE A 115 0.84 -0.71 -11.96
N PRO A 116 -0.01 -1.36 -12.78
CA PRO A 116 -1.38 -0.87 -13.00
C PRO A 116 -2.21 -0.88 -11.71
N ASP A 117 -2.09 -1.94 -10.92
CA ASP A 117 -2.78 -2.11 -9.64
C ASP A 117 -2.35 -1.02 -8.64
N LEU A 118 -1.04 -0.74 -8.55
CA LEU A 118 -0.48 0.29 -7.71
C LEU A 118 -1.01 1.67 -8.06
N ARG A 119 -1.07 2.00 -9.35
CA ARG A 119 -1.58 3.29 -9.81
C ARG A 119 -3.01 3.52 -9.34
N VAL A 120 -3.88 2.51 -9.47
CA VAL A 120 -5.28 2.60 -9.07
C VAL A 120 -5.41 2.73 -7.55
N VAL A 121 -4.77 1.84 -6.80
CA VAL A 121 -4.86 1.81 -5.33
C VAL A 121 -4.30 3.09 -4.71
N ILE A 122 -3.12 3.55 -5.14
CA ILE A 122 -2.49 4.76 -4.61
C ILE A 122 -3.36 5.98 -4.90
N GLN A 123 -3.89 6.11 -6.13
CA GLN A 123 -4.74 7.25 -6.48
C GLN A 123 -6.01 7.29 -5.64
N GLU A 124 -6.71 6.16 -5.48
CA GLU A 124 -7.93 6.11 -4.68
C GLU A 124 -7.67 6.42 -3.21
N LEU A 125 -6.64 5.82 -2.61
CA LEU A 125 -6.34 6.05 -1.19
C LEU A 125 -5.93 7.51 -0.91
N ILE A 126 -5.11 8.13 -1.77
CA ILE A 126 -4.72 9.55 -1.64
C ILE A 126 -5.95 10.46 -1.71
N THR A 127 -6.82 10.24 -2.69
CA THR A 127 -8.04 11.05 -2.88
C THR A 127 -9.02 10.84 -1.74
N LEU A 128 -9.26 9.60 -1.31
CA LEU A 128 -10.16 9.31 -0.19
C LEU A 128 -9.63 9.85 1.15
N ALA A 129 -8.31 9.90 1.33
CA ALA A 129 -7.66 10.46 2.51
C ALA A 129 -7.59 12.00 2.48
N GLY A 130 -8.01 12.65 1.38
CA GLY A 130 -7.95 14.11 1.24
C GLY A 130 -6.52 14.65 1.16
N LEU A 131 -5.57 13.82 0.73
CA LEU A 131 -4.16 14.22 0.59
C LEU A 131 -3.91 14.97 -0.73
N LYS A 132 -4.79 14.77 -1.74
CA LYS A 132 -4.77 15.45 -3.03
C LYS A 132 -6.08 15.30 -3.79
#